data_AF-A0A7L4NQ41-F1
#
_entry.id   AF-A0A7L4NQ41-F1
#
_cell.length_a   1.000
_cell.length_b   1.000
_cell.length_c   1.000
_cell.angle_alpha   90.00
_cell.angle_beta   90.00
_cell.angle_gamma   90.00
#
_symmetry.space_group_name_H-M   'P 1'
#
loop_
_entity.id
_entity.type
_entity.pdbx_description
1 polymer ?
#
loop_
_entity_poly.entity_id
_entity_poly.type
_entity_poly.pdbx_seq_one_letter_code
_entity_poly.pdbx_strand_id
1 'polypeptide(L)' 'REKNHSSVPYHYFEKGRLDECKMYLMHERARRAGHRFITEKAIFSRWAKRRHIVFAHPSWAGG' A
#
# COMPACT_ATOMS: atom_id res chain seq x y z
N ARG A 1 -11.21 -10.93 -7.42
CA ARG A 1 -11.16 -9.87 -6.39
C ARG A 1 -11.20 -10.57 -5.05
N GLU A 2 -10.07 -10.65 -4.35
CA GLU A 2 -9.96 -11.34 -3.06
C GLU A 2 -10.90 -10.69 -2.05
N LYS A 3 -11.67 -11.51 -1.31
CA LYS A 3 -12.78 -11.08 -0.46
C LYS A 3 -12.39 -10.83 1.00
N ASN A 4 -11.10 -10.90 1.36
CA ASN A 4 -10.61 -10.64 2.72
C ASN A 4 -9.61 -9.48 2.71
N HIS A 5 -10.10 -8.26 2.53
CA HIS A 5 -9.30 -7.09 2.85
C HIS A 5 -9.41 -6.84 4.35
N SER A 6 -8.55 -7.47 5.15
CA SER A 6 -8.36 -7.05 6.53
C SER A 6 -7.91 -5.60 6.52
N SER A 7 -8.63 -4.71 7.22
CA SER A 7 -8.19 -3.33 7.41
C SER A 7 -6.85 -3.34 8.14
N VAL A 8 -5.88 -2.63 7.58
CA VAL A 8 -4.53 -2.53 8.14
C VAL A 8 -4.14 -1.07 8.34
N PRO A 9 -3.31 -0.76 9.35
CA PRO A 9 -2.82 0.60 9.56
C PRO A 9 -2.06 1.11 8.33
N TYR A 10 -2.21 2.40 8.03
CA TYR A 10 -1.48 3.07 6.96
C TYR A 10 0.03 3.20 7.26
N HIS A 11 0.38 3.32 8.54
CA HIS A 11 1.76 3.42 9.01
C HIS A 11 2.03 2.41 10.13
N TYR A 12 3.23 1.82 10.13
CA TYR A 12 3.64 0.81 11.12
C TYR A 12 3.85 1.36 12.53
N PHE A 13 4.16 2.66 12.66
CA PHE A 13 4.40 3.32 13.95
C PHE A 13 3.15 3.98 14.52
N GLU A 14 2.10 4.17 13.71
CA GLU A 14 0.85 4.74 14.18
C GLU A 14 -0.08 3.63 14.67
N LYS A 15 -0.71 3.84 15.83
CA LYS A 15 -1.65 2.88 16.45
C LYS A 15 -2.98 2.76 15.69
N GLY A 16 -2.95 2.41 14.40
CA GLY A 16 -4.14 2.07 13.61
C GLY A 16 -5.11 3.22 13.33
N ARG A 17 -4.67 4.49 13.38
CA ARG A 17 -5.57 5.64 13.20
C ARG A 17 -6.11 5.79 11.78
N LEU A 18 -5.37 5.30 10.79
CA LEU A 18 -5.67 5.44 9.38
C LEU A 18 -5.63 4.07 8.70
N ASP A 19 -6.62 3.78 7.86
CA ASP A 19 -6.68 2.57 7.04
C ASP A 19 -5.83 2.76 5.77
N GLU A 20 -4.93 1.81 5.50
CA GLU A 20 -3.98 1.89 4.39
C GLU A 20 -4.69 2.04 3.04
N CYS A 21 -5.67 1.18 2.78
CA CYS A 21 -6.39 1.17 1.50
C CYS A 21 -7.15 2.47 1.27
N LYS A 22 -7.82 2.99 2.29
CA LYS A 22 -8.54 4.27 2.23
C LYS A 22 -7.58 5.43 1.93
N MET A 23 -6.43 5.47 2.60
CA MET A 23 -5.41 6.49 2.37
C MET A 23 -4.85 6.41 0.95
N TYR A 24 -4.46 5.22 0.49
CA TYR A 24 -3.98 5.03 -0.87
C TYR A 24 -5.00 5.48 -1.91
N LEU A 25 -6.28 5.10 -1.77
CA LEU A 25 -7.32 5.50 -2.72
C LEU A 25 -7.58 7.01 -2.71
N MET A 26 -7.54 7.66 -1.54
CA MET A 26 -7.66 9.11 -1.42
C MET A 26 -6.55 9.83 -2.19
N HIS A 27 -5.30 9.44 -1.96
CA HIS A 27 -4.15 10.05 -2.63
C HIS A 27 -4.12 9.72 -4.13
N GLU A 28 -4.45 8.49 -4.51
CA GLU A 28 -4.50 8.07 -5.91
C GLU A 28 -5.56 8.85 -6.71
N ARG A 29 -6.66 9.28 -6.10
CA ARG A 29 -7.72 10.05 -6.77
C ARG A 29 -7.56 11.55 -6.67
N ALA A 30 -6.66 12.04 -5.81
CA ALA A 30 -6.44 13.46 -5.63
C ALA A 30 -5.96 14.10 -6.95
N ARG A 31 -6.53 15.28 -7.26
CA ARG A 31 -6.20 16.01 -8.49
C ARG A 31 -4.84 16.72 -8.39
N ARG A 32 -4.43 17.11 -7.18
CA ARG A 32 -3.18 17.83 -6.87
C ARG A 32 -2.64 17.35 -5.52
N ALA A 33 -1.32 17.40 -5.36
CA ALA A 33 -0.59 17.03 -4.13
C ALA A 33 -0.81 15.62 -3.56
N GLY A 34 -1.52 14.74 -4.29
CA GLY A 34 -1.63 13.32 -3.95
C GLY A 34 -0.47 12.51 -4.51
N HIS A 35 -0.16 11.40 -3.85
CA HIS A 35 0.75 10.39 -4.35
C HIS A 35 -0.02 9.35 -5.15
N ARG A 36 0.62 8.74 -6.14
CA ARG A 36 0.01 7.71 -6.97
C ARG A 36 0.43 6.32 -6.47
N PHE A 37 0.14 6.02 -5.21
CA PHE A 37 0.58 4.79 -4.53
C PHE A 37 0.23 3.50 -5.29
N ILE A 38 -0.97 3.41 -5.88
CA ILE A 38 -1.39 2.21 -6.63
C ILE A 38 -0.61 2.13 -7.94
N THR A 39 -0.45 3.26 -8.64
CA THR A 39 0.34 3.32 -9.87
C THR A 39 1.82 2.99 -9.62
N GLU A 40 2.41 3.54 -8.56
CA GLU A 40 3.79 3.28 -8.14
C GLU A 40 4.02 1.80 -7.84
N LYS A 41 3.13 1.15 -7.06
CA LYS A 41 3.20 -0.29 -6.80
C LYS A 41 3.14 -1.12 -8.10
N ALA A 42 2.31 -0.72 -9.07
CA ALA A 42 2.25 -1.40 -10.36
C ALA A 42 3.56 -1.26 -11.17
N ILE A 43 4.19 -0.08 -11.14
CA ILE A 43 5.49 0.17 -11.77
C ILE A 43 6.58 -0.70 -11.10
N PHE A 44 6.66 -0.69 -9.77
CA PHE A 44 7.65 -1.47 -9.03
C PHE A 44 7.47 -2.98 -9.24
N SER A 45 6.23 -3.48 -9.30
CA SER A 45 5.94 -4.87 -9.65
C SER A 45 6.45 -5.25 -11.04
N ARG A 46 6.31 -4.36 -12.04
CA ARG A 46 6.85 -4.58 -13.38
C ARG A 46 8.38 -4.60 -13.41
N TRP A 47 9.03 -3.74 -12.62
CA TRP A 47 10.48 -3.71 -12.53
C TRP A 47 11.05 -4.93 -11.84
N ALA A 48 10.41 -5.43 -10.79
CA ALA A 48 10.82 -6.65 -10.10
C ALA A 48 10.81 -7.91 -10.99
N LYS A 49 10.03 -7.91 -12.09
CA LYS A 49 10.10 -8.99 -13.10
C LYS A 49 11.38 -8.97 -13.94
N ARG A 50 12.09 -7.84 -13.99
CA ARG A 50 13.28 -7.63 -14.83
C ARG A 50 14.56 -7.40 -14.02
N ARG A 51 14.43 -7.17 -12.71
CA ARG A 51 15.51 -6.79 -11.79
C ARG A 51 15.37 -7.62 -10.51
N HIS A 52 16.48 -7.83 -9.82
CA HIS A 52 16.49 -8.56 -8.54
C HIS A 52 15.99 -7.68 -7.39
N ILE A 53 14.70 -7.31 -7.45
CA ILE A 53 14.01 -6.50 -6.44
C ILE A 53 13.09 -7.44 -5.65
N VAL A 54 13.32 -7.53 -4.34
CA VAL A 54 12.52 -8.34 -3.42
C VAL A 54 11.71 -7.40 -2.53
N PHE A 55 10.39 -7.59 -2.47
CA PHE A 55 9.52 -6.83 -1.58
C PHE A 55 9.27 -7.61 -0.30
N ALA A 56 9.68 -7.04 0.84
CA ALA A 56 9.29 -7.55 2.14
C ALA A 56 7.85 -7.14 2.46
N HIS A 57 7.02 -8.10 2.87
CA HIS A 57 5.62 -7.88 3.27
C HIS A 57 5.37 -8.45 4.68
N PRO A 58 5.99 -7.89 5.73
CA PRO A 58 5.76 -8.37 7.08
C PRO A 58 4.27 -8.30 7.43
N SER A 59 3.76 -9.34 8.08
CA SER A 59 2.43 -9.28 8.67
C SER A 59 2.41 -8.25 9.79
N TRP A 60 1.27 -7.58 9.98
CA TRP A 60 1.03 -6.79 11.19
C TRP A 60 1.15 -7.72 12.40
N ALA A 61 2.16 -7.48 13.24
CA ALA A 61 2.40 -8.31 14.42
C ALA A 61 1.27 -8.07 15.44
N GLY A 62 0.40 -9.06 15.62
CA GLY A 62 -0.56 -9.15 16.72
C GLY A 62 -1.88 -8.42 16.49
N GLY A 63 -2.96 -9.20 16.37
CA GLY A 63 -4.21 -8.85 17.04
C GLY A 63 -4.11 -9.29 18.50
#